data_AF-A0A3D2NAY2-F1
#
_entry.id   AF-A0A3D2NAY2-F1
#
_cell.length_a   1.000
_cell.length_b   1.000
_cell.length_c   1.000
_cell.angle_alpha   90.00
_cell.angle_beta   90.00
_cell.angle_gamma   90.00
#
_symmetry.space_group_name_H-M   'P 1'
#
loop_
_entity.id
_entity.type
_entity.pdbx_description
1 polymer ?
#
loop_
_entity_poly.entity_id
_entity_poly.type
_entity_poly.pdbx_seq_one_letter_code
_entity_poly.pdbx_strand_id
1 'polypeptide(L)'
;TDRWQKFTDTKLCPETIERLRDSCDEFLIHAVDVEGKAHGIEEEVAAMLGGIDGMPATYAGGIASFDDLAKLKELGRGKVDFTIGSALDIFGGHMRFEEVCDFGKN
;
A
#
# COMPACT_ATOMS: atom_id res chain seq x y z
N THR A 1 -8.49 6.23 15.90
CA THR A 1 -9.33 5.85 14.74
C THR A 1 -10.79 5.81 15.16
N ASP A 2 -11.68 6.11 14.21
CA ASP A 2 -13.15 6.00 14.25
C ASP A 2 -13.58 6.33 12.80
N ARG A 3 -13.43 5.38 11.86
CA ARG A 3 -13.48 5.65 10.40
C ARG A 3 -12.63 6.87 9.98
N TRP A 4 -11.35 6.87 10.38
CA TRP A 4 -10.41 7.98 10.12
C TRP A 4 -10.68 9.32 10.85
N GLN A 5 -11.70 9.41 11.71
CA GLN A 5 -12.06 10.65 12.40
C GLN A 5 -11.22 10.97 13.64
N LYS A 6 -10.44 10.02 14.15
CA LYS A 6 -9.57 10.20 15.32
C LYS A 6 -8.16 9.77 14.98
N PHE A 7 -7.22 10.69 15.03
CA PHE A 7 -5.79 10.37 14.95
C PHE A 7 -5.35 9.59 16.20
N THR A 8 -4.42 8.67 16.02
CA THR A 8 -3.77 7.94 17.12
C THR A 8 -2.42 8.57 17.42
N ASP A 9 -1.92 8.41 18.64
CA ASP A 9 -0.57 8.85 19.00
C ASP A 9 0.54 7.96 18.39
N THR A 10 0.16 6.80 17.84
CA THR A 10 1.07 5.92 17.10
C THR A 10 1.27 6.43 15.69
N LYS A 11 2.50 6.80 15.35
CA LYS A 11 2.90 7.22 14.00
C LYS A 11 3.46 6.04 13.22
N LEU A 12 3.19 5.99 11.92
CA LEU A 12 3.85 5.06 11.02
C LEU A 12 5.29 5.55 10.77
N CYS A 13 6.26 4.79 11.27
CA CYS A 13 7.69 5.04 11.11
C CYS A 13 8.47 3.73 11.38
N PRO A 14 9.75 3.64 10.99
CA PRO A 14 10.56 2.44 11.21
C PRO A 14 10.56 1.95 12.66
N GLU A 15 10.59 2.87 13.63
CA GLU A 15 10.58 2.53 15.07
C GLU A 15 9.27 1.86 15.50
N THR A 16 8.14 2.30 14.94
CA THR A 16 6.84 1.67 15.20
C THR A 16 6.76 0.29 14.56
N ILE A 17 7.26 0.14 13.32
CA ILE A 17 7.31 -1.17 12.65
C ILE A 17 8.15 -2.14 13.46
N GLU A 18 9.36 -1.75 13.86
CA GLU A 18 10.26 -2.63 14.62
C GLU A 18 9.63 -3.07 15.94
N ARG A 19 8.97 -2.15 16.65
CA ARG A 19 8.27 -2.47 17.90
C ARG A 19 7.10 -3.44 17.70
N LEU A 20 6.43 -3.39 16.56
CA LEU A 20 5.26 -4.23 16.26
C LEU A 20 5.63 -5.54 15.56
N ARG A 21 6.83 -5.64 14.98
CA ARG A 21 7.33 -6.79 14.22
C ARG A 21 7.27 -8.10 15.01
N ASP A 22 7.49 -8.05 16.33
CA ASP A 22 7.45 -9.26 17.18
C ASP A 22 6.01 -9.74 17.47
N SER A 23 5.00 -8.99 17.02
CA SER A 23 3.58 -9.26 17.27
C SER A 23 2.82 -9.71 16.01
N CYS A 24 3.46 -9.77 14.84
CA CYS A 24 2.84 -10.20 13.59
C CYS A 24 3.88 -10.69 12.56
N ASP A 25 3.42 -11.52 11.61
CA ASP A 25 4.27 -12.05 10.54
C ASP A 25 4.25 -11.19 9.26
N GLU A 26 3.32 -10.23 9.15
CA GLU A 26 3.15 -9.33 8.00
C GLU A 26 2.40 -8.05 8.41
N PHE A 27 2.67 -6.93 7.71
CA PHE A 27 1.89 -5.70 7.81
C PHE A 27 1.00 -5.45 6.59
N LEU A 28 -0.27 -5.10 6.83
CA LEU A 28 -1.13 -4.46 5.84
C LEU A 28 -1.20 -2.95 6.14
N ILE A 29 -0.61 -2.14 5.28
CA ILE A 29 -0.56 -0.68 5.45
C ILE A 29 -1.59 -0.02 4.54
N HIS A 30 -2.63 0.51 5.16
CA HIS A 30 -3.69 1.20 4.45
C HIS A 30 -3.44 2.71 4.41
N ALA A 31 -2.79 3.17 3.34
CA ALA A 31 -2.49 4.57 3.08
C ALA A 31 -3.66 5.24 2.34
N VAL A 32 -4.68 5.64 3.09
CA VAL A 32 -5.82 6.42 2.55
C VAL A 32 -5.89 7.77 3.22
N ASP A 33 -5.92 8.80 2.39
CA ASP A 33 -6.26 10.15 2.83
C ASP A 33 -7.75 10.25 3.19
N VAL A 34 -8.04 11.05 4.21
CA VAL A 34 -9.36 11.27 4.80
C VAL A 34 -10.35 11.98 3.87
N GLU A 35 -9.91 12.41 2.69
CA GLU A 35 -10.71 13.30 1.82
C GLU A 35 -11.02 12.75 0.42
N GLY A 36 -10.90 11.45 0.15
CA GLY A 36 -11.37 10.87 -1.12
C GLY A 36 -10.73 11.48 -2.38
N LYS A 37 -9.63 12.21 -2.21
CA LYS A 37 -8.82 12.76 -3.29
C LYS A 37 -7.83 11.68 -3.70
N ALA A 38 -8.29 10.80 -4.60
CA ALA A 38 -7.43 9.81 -5.24
C ALA A 38 -6.36 10.53 -6.08
N HIS A 39 -5.21 10.82 -5.46
CA HIS A 39 -4.05 11.44 -6.12
C HIS A 39 -2.94 10.43 -6.43
N GLY A 40 -3.26 9.13 -6.42
CA GLY A 40 -2.29 8.06 -6.58
C GLY A 40 -1.82 7.51 -5.23
N ILE A 41 -0.65 6.88 -5.21
CA ILE A 41 -0.06 6.29 -4.01
C ILE A 41 0.64 7.33 -3.12
N GLU A 42 0.72 7.04 -1.82
CA GLU A 42 1.55 7.80 -0.87
C GLU A 42 3.02 7.35 -0.99
N GLU A 43 3.79 8.07 -1.80
CA GLU A 43 5.17 7.71 -2.17
C GLU A 43 6.11 7.58 -0.97
N GLU A 44 6.00 8.47 0.02
CA GLU A 44 6.82 8.41 1.23
C GLU A 44 6.56 7.13 2.04
N VAL A 45 5.30 6.69 2.09
CA VAL A 45 4.92 5.43 2.73
C VAL A 45 5.49 4.26 1.93
N ALA A 46 5.31 4.25 0.60
CA ALA A 46 5.86 3.20 -0.26
C ALA A 46 7.39 3.06 -0.12
N ALA A 47 8.12 4.19 -0.11
CA ALA A 47 9.58 4.23 0.04
C ALA A 47 10.03 3.74 1.42
N MET A 48 9.31 4.13 2.49
CA MET A 48 9.59 3.66 3.84
C MET A 48 9.41 2.15 3.94
N LEU A 49 8.32 1.61 3.37
CA LEU A 49 8.08 0.16 3.37
C LEU A 49 9.15 -0.62 2.59
N GLY A 50 9.60 -0.10 1.44
CA GLY A 50 10.70 -0.71 0.69
C GLY A 50 12.04 -0.73 1.43
N GLY A 51 12.19 0.07 2.48
CA GLY A 51 13.34 0.10 3.38
C GLY A 51 13.29 -0.92 4.51
N ILE A 52 12.14 -1.57 4.74
CA ILE A 52 11.99 -2.58 5.81
C ILE A 52 12.51 -3.91 5.30
N ASP A 53 13.46 -4.49 6.02
CA ASP A 53 14.02 -5.81 5.71
C ASP A 53 13.44 -6.91 6.61
N GLY A 54 13.22 -8.08 6.02
CA GLY A 54 12.81 -9.30 6.74
C GLY A 54 11.42 -9.23 7.38
N MET A 55 10.55 -8.35 6.90
CA MET A 55 9.15 -8.25 7.32
C MET A 55 8.28 -7.96 6.10
N PRO A 56 7.43 -8.89 5.67
CA PRO A 56 6.49 -8.68 4.56
C PRO A 56 5.55 -7.50 4.82
N ALA A 57 5.25 -6.75 3.77
CA ALA A 57 4.32 -5.65 3.82
C ALA A 57 3.48 -5.59 2.54
N THR A 58 2.17 -5.49 2.73
CA THR A 58 1.20 -5.24 1.67
C THR A 58 0.69 -3.80 1.77
N TYR A 59 0.80 -3.04 0.67
CA TYR A 59 0.30 -1.68 0.55
C TYR A 59 -1.15 -1.66 0.01
N ALA A 60 -2.01 -0.89 0.65
CA ALA A 60 -3.40 -0.70 0.24
C ALA A 60 -3.79 0.78 0.23
N GLY A 61 -4.29 1.28 -0.90
CA GLY A 61 -4.87 2.63 -0.99
C GLY A 61 -4.33 3.44 -2.18
N GLY A 62 -5.23 4.05 -2.95
CA GLY A 62 -4.86 5.02 -3.99
C GLY A 62 -4.33 4.46 -5.31
N ILE A 63 -4.07 3.15 -5.43
CA ILE A 63 -3.66 2.54 -6.71
C ILE A 63 -4.84 2.58 -7.69
N ALA A 64 -4.68 3.33 -8.78
CA ALA A 64 -5.69 3.50 -9.81
C ALA A 64 -5.15 3.35 -11.24
N SER A 65 -3.86 3.05 -11.41
CA SER A 65 -3.22 2.90 -12.72
C SER A 65 -2.02 1.94 -12.68
N PHE A 66 -1.51 1.53 -13.84
CA PHE A 66 -0.25 0.79 -13.93
C PHE A 66 0.98 1.65 -13.62
N ASP A 67 0.89 2.97 -13.78
CA ASP A 67 1.95 3.89 -13.38
C ASP A 67 2.11 3.90 -11.86
N ASP A 68 1.01 3.87 -11.11
CA ASP A 68 1.03 3.70 -9.65
C ASP A 68 1.72 2.40 -9.23
N LEU A 69 1.41 1.29 -9.93
CA LEU A 69 2.04 -0.01 -9.68
C LEU A 69 3.53 0.00 -9.98
N ALA A 70 3.95 0.62 -11.09
CA ALA A 70 5.35 0.77 -11.44
C ALA A 70 6.10 1.60 -10.38
N LYS A 71 5.48 2.69 -9.92
CA LYS A 71 6.05 3.57 -8.90
C LYS A 71 6.14 2.89 -7.53
N LEU A 72 5.12 2.12 -7.15
CA LEU A 72 5.14 1.30 -5.93
C LEU A 72 6.26 0.25 -6.01
N LYS A 73 6.42 -0.42 -7.16
CA LYS A 73 7.50 -1.39 -7.37
C LYS A 73 8.88 -0.75 -7.26
N GLU A 74 9.07 0.45 -7.80
CA GLU A 74 10.31 1.22 -7.69
C GLU A 74 10.61 1.63 -6.24
N LEU A 75 9.69 2.36 -5.61
CA LEU A 75 9.85 2.90 -4.25
C LEU A 75 9.91 1.79 -3.20
N GLY A 76 9.06 0.77 -3.36
CA GLY A 76 9.02 -0.45 -2.55
C GLY A 76 10.18 -1.41 -2.83
N ARG A 77 11.08 -1.08 -3.77
CA ARG A 77 12.26 -1.88 -4.16
C ARG A 77 11.92 -3.32 -4.54
N GLY A 78 10.74 -3.54 -5.09
CA GLY A 78 10.20 -4.87 -5.43
C GLY A 78 9.92 -5.77 -4.22
N LYS A 79 9.85 -5.22 -3.00
CA LYS A 79 9.63 -5.99 -1.75
C LYS A 79 8.24 -5.81 -1.15
N VAL A 80 7.43 -4.90 -1.72
CA VAL A 80 6.13 -4.50 -1.17
C VAL A 80 5.03 -5.04 -2.07
N ASP A 81 4.16 -5.85 -1.50
CA ASP A 81 2.96 -6.36 -2.15
C ASP A 81 1.89 -5.27 -2.22
N PHE A 82 0.83 -5.49 -3.00
CA PHE A 82 -0.18 -4.46 -3.22
C PHE A 82 -1.61 -5.00 -3.25
N THR A 83 -2.55 -4.14 -2.89
CA THR A 83 -3.99 -4.39 -3.00
C THR A 83 -4.63 -3.38 -3.95
N ILE A 84 -5.46 -3.85 -4.88
CA ILE A 84 -6.31 -3.01 -5.72
C ILE A 84 -7.77 -3.39 -5.47
N GLY A 85 -8.61 -2.40 -5.19
CA GLY A 85 -10.05 -2.56 -5.00
C GLY A 85 -10.83 -1.98 -6.18
N SER A 86 -11.48 -0.84 -5.94
CA SER A 86 -12.44 -0.21 -6.86
C SER A 86 -11.91 0.15 -8.26
N ALA A 87 -10.58 0.19 -8.46
CA ALA A 87 -10.00 0.45 -9.77
C ALA A 87 -10.08 -0.76 -10.73
N LEU A 88 -10.31 -1.97 -10.21
CA LEU A 88 -10.44 -3.18 -11.02
C LEU A 88 -11.79 -3.23 -11.76
N ASP A 89 -11.77 -3.71 -13.00
CA ASP A 89 -12.93 -3.92 -13.87
C ASP A 89 -13.99 -4.84 -13.27
N ILE A 90 -13.58 -5.89 -12.55
CA ILE A 90 -14.48 -6.78 -11.80
C ILE A 90 -15.29 -6.07 -10.69
N PHE A 91 -14.89 -4.85 -10.31
CA PHE A 91 -15.61 -3.97 -9.38
C PHE A 91 -16.16 -2.69 -10.06
N GLY A 92 -16.19 -2.64 -11.39
CA GLY A 92 -16.67 -1.49 -12.17
C GLY A 92 -15.62 -0.40 -12.43
N GLY A 93 -14.35 -0.67 -12.11
CA GLY A 93 -13.23 0.18 -12.47
C GLY A 93 -12.74 -0.02 -13.91
N HIS A 94 -11.57 0.53 -14.22
CA HIS A 94 -11.03 0.56 -15.59
C HIS A 94 -9.75 -0.28 -15.77
N MET A 95 -9.13 -0.76 -14.69
CA MET A 95 -7.97 -1.64 -14.74
C MET A 95 -8.43 -3.09 -14.92
N ARG A 96 -7.93 -3.80 -15.94
CA ARG A 96 -8.32 -5.19 -16.16
C ARG A 96 -7.70 -6.11 -15.10
N PHE A 97 -8.51 -6.91 -14.42
CA PHE A 97 -8.05 -7.85 -13.39
C PHE A 97 -6.93 -8.77 -13.90
N GLU A 98 -7.08 -9.32 -15.10
CA GLU A 98 -6.09 -10.23 -15.69
C GLU A 98 -4.73 -9.56 -15.90
N GLU A 99 -4.71 -8.30 -16.37
CA GLU A 99 -3.45 -7.55 -16.57
C GLU A 99 -2.76 -7.21 -15.25
N VAL A 100 -3.54 -6.92 -14.20
CA VAL A 100 -3.01 -6.71 -12.85
C VAL A 100 -2.43 -8.01 -12.30
N CYS A 101 -3.11 -9.14 -12.50
CA CYS A 101 -2.58 -10.46 -12.13
C CYS A 101 -1.28 -10.78 -12.86
N ASP A 102 -1.16 -10.42 -14.14
CA ASP A 102 0.07 -10.60 -14.91
C ASP A 102 1.20 -9.70 -14.42
N PHE A 103 0.90 -8.47 -14.01
CA PHE A 103 1.87 -7.58 -13.38
C PHE A 103 2.42 -8.18 -12.07
N GLY A 104 1.55 -8.68 -11.19
CA GLY A 104 1.91 -9.20 -9.87
C GLY A 104 2.69 -10.52 -9.86
N LYS A 105 2.86 -11.18 -11.01
CA LYS A 105 3.67 -12.42 -11.12
C LYS A 105 5.18 -12.16 -11.16
N ASN A 106 5.63 -10.91 -11.35
CA ASN A 106 7.03 -10.50 -11.55
C ASN A 106 7.56 -9.59 -10.45
#